data_AF-D3FAZ2-F1
#
_entry.id   AF-D3FAZ2-F1
#
_cell.length_a   1.000
_cell.length_b   1.000
_cell.length_c   1.000
_cell.angle_alpha   90.00
_cell.angle_beta   90.00
_cell.angle_gamma   90.00
#
_symmetry.space_group_name_H-M   'P 1'
#
loop_
_entity.id
_entity.type
_entity.pdbx_description
1 polymer ?
#
loop_
_entity_poly.entity_id
_entity_poly.type
_entity_poly.pdbx_seq_one_letter_code
_entity_poly.pdbx_strand_id
1 'polypeptide(L)'
;MSPLGIAPLAAKIVDWGQLLEVVEAGLIAGVGISVAFSLVILGTVRASEAQQQSRTVALVGYGALAIVAVAVCIGAVIFGVSTMLTK
;
A
#
# COMPACT_ATOMS: atom_id res chain seq x y z
N MET A 1 -14.68 -31.58 -34.45
CA MET A 1 -14.64 -30.54 -33.39
C MET A 1 -13.19 -30.30 -33.01
N SER A 2 -12.55 -29.31 -33.62
CA SER A 2 -11.12 -29.04 -33.39
C SER A 2 -10.93 -28.22 -32.11
N PRO A 3 -10.09 -28.63 -31.14
CA PRO A 3 -9.80 -27.87 -29.92
C PRO A 3 -9.05 -26.55 -30.16
N LEU A 4 -8.76 -26.21 -31.42
CA LEU A 4 -8.05 -25.00 -31.84
C LEU A 4 -8.94 -23.74 -31.88
N GLY A 5 -10.26 -23.84 -31.72
CA GLY A 5 -11.17 -22.69 -31.71
C GLY A 5 -11.24 -21.94 -30.37
N ILE A 6 -10.96 -22.62 -29.25
CA ILE A 6 -11.01 -22.04 -27.89
C ILE A 6 -9.71 -21.34 -27.49
N ALA A 7 -8.55 -21.77 -27.99
CA ALA A 7 -7.27 -21.15 -27.70
C ALA A 7 -7.18 -19.67 -28.16
N PRO A 8 -7.59 -19.29 -29.39
CA PRO A 8 -7.58 -17.89 -29.80
C PRO A 8 -8.69 -17.07 -29.10
N LEU A 9 -9.78 -17.71 -28.67
CA LEU A 9 -10.84 -17.03 -27.91
C LEU A 9 -10.39 -16.74 -26.48
N ALA A 10 -9.75 -17.70 -25.80
CA ALA A 10 -9.14 -17.53 -24.48
C ALA A 10 -8.04 -16.46 -24.50
N ALA A 11 -7.21 -16.42 -25.54
CA ALA A 11 -6.19 -15.39 -25.71
C ALA A 11 -6.78 -13.98 -25.96
N LYS A 12 -8.00 -13.88 -26.47
CA LYS A 12 -8.73 -12.61 -26.64
C LYS A 12 -9.44 -12.14 -25.37
N ILE A 13 -9.75 -13.08 -24.47
CA ILE A 13 -10.44 -12.83 -23.19
C ILE A 13 -9.42 -12.46 -22.10
N VAL A 14 -8.24 -13.08 -22.14
CA VAL A 14 -7.16 -12.83 -21.20
C VAL A 14 -6.17 -11.86 -21.81
N ASP A 15 -6.34 -10.58 -21.46
CA ASP A 15 -5.31 -9.57 -21.72
C ASP A 15 -4.18 -9.75 -20.69
N TRP A 16 -3.11 -10.42 -21.13
CA TRP A 16 -1.92 -10.63 -20.32
C TRP A 16 -1.26 -9.32 -19.87
N GLY A 17 -1.45 -8.22 -20.62
CA GLY A 17 -0.98 -6.90 -20.22
C GLY A 17 -1.70 -6.38 -18.99
N GLN A 18 -3.04 -6.46 -18.98
CA GLN A 18 -3.84 -6.07 -17.81
C GLN A 18 -3.55 -6.93 -16.59
N LEU A 19 -3.36 -8.24 -16.77
CA LEU A 19 -2.98 -9.12 -15.66
C LEU A 19 -1.67 -8.70 -15.01
N LEU A 20 -0.68 -8.33 -15.84
CA LEU A 20 0.64 -7.93 -15.35
C LEU A 20 0.59 -6.58 -14.62
N GLU A 21 -0.23 -5.64 -15.11
CA GLU A 21 -0.48 -4.36 -14.46
C GLU A 21 -1.14 -4.53 -13.08
N VAL A 22 -2.11 -5.44 -12.94
CA VAL A 22 -2.73 -5.75 -11.66
C VAL A 22 -1.73 -6.38 -10.68
N VAL A 23 -0.88 -7.28 -11.17
CA VAL A 23 0.17 -7.92 -10.35
C VAL A 23 1.16 -6.87 -9.84
N GLU A 24 1.64 -6.00 -10.72
CA GLU A 24 2.55 -4.90 -10.34
C GLU A 24 1.90 -3.96 -9.33
N ALA A 25 0.66 -3.52 -9.59
CA ALA A 25 -0.07 -2.64 -8.70
C ALA A 25 -0.30 -3.30 -7.32
N GLY A 26 -0.65 -4.59 -7.28
CA GLY A 26 -0.81 -5.34 -6.04
C GLY A 26 0.50 -5.49 -5.25
N LEU A 27 1.61 -5.69 -5.95
CA LEU A 27 2.94 -5.80 -5.33
C LEU A 27 3.38 -4.47 -4.73
N ILE A 28 3.22 -3.37 -5.47
CA ILE A 28 3.52 -2.02 -4.99
C ILE A 28 2.64 -1.66 -3.79
N ALA A 29 1.34 -1.94 -3.86
CA ALA A 29 0.41 -1.67 -2.77
C ALA A 29 0.75 -2.49 -1.52
N GLY A 30 0.98 -3.80 -1.67
CA GLY A 30 1.30 -4.69 -0.55
C GLY A 30 2.61 -4.32 0.14
N VAL A 31 3.67 -4.09 -0.63
CA VAL A 31 4.98 -3.69 -0.09
C VAL A 31 4.90 -2.27 0.51
N GLY A 32 4.27 -1.33 -0.20
CA GLY A 32 4.11 0.05 0.25
C GLY A 32 3.39 0.16 1.59
N ILE A 33 2.28 -0.57 1.75
CA ILE A 33 1.53 -0.61 3.02
C ILE A 33 2.35 -1.25 4.14
N SER A 34 3.07 -2.33 3.86
CA SER A 34 3.90 -3.02 4.85
C SER A 34 5.04 -2.13 5.38
N VAL A 35 5.69 -1.38 4.47
CA VAL A 35 6.74 -0.43 4.82
C VAL A 35 6.16 0.76 5.60
N ALA A 36 5.05 1.32 5.13
CA ALA A 36 4.37 2.42 5.81
C ALA A 36 3.95 2.03 7.23
N PHE A 37 3.38 0.84 7.42
CA PHE A 37 2.99 0.34 8.74
C PHE A 37 4.21 0.12 9.65
N SER A 38 5.32 -0.36 9.10
CA SER A 38 6.58 -0.49 9.85
C SER A 38 7.09 0.87 10.35
N LEU A 39 6.94 1.93 9.56
CA LEU A 39 7.28 3.30 9.96
C LEU A 39 6.35 3.83 11.06
N VAL A 40 5.05 3.45 11.04
CA VAL A 40 4.13 3.76 12.13
C VAL A 40 4.61 3.11 13.43
N ILE A 41 4.94 1.80 13.41
CA ILE A 41 5.44 1.10 14.61
C ILE A 41 6.74 1.73 15.10
N LEU A 42 7.67 2.04 14.21
CA LEU A 42 8.94 2.68 14.57
C LEU A 42 8.70 4.04 15.25
N GLY A 43 7.80 4.85 14.71
CA GLY A 43 7.42 6.14 15.27
C GLY A 43 6.72 6.02 16.63
N THR A 44 5.79 5.08 16.79
CA THR A 44 5.08 4.89 18.06
C THR A 44 5.98 4.36 19.17
N VAL A 45 6.84 3.38 18.88
CA VAL A 45 7.79 2.82 19.84
C VAL A 45 8.81 3.88 20.26
N ARG A 46 9.43 4.59 19.30
CA ARG A 46 10.40 5.65 19.60
C ARG A 46 9.79 6.85 20.33
N ALA A 47 8.52 7.19 20.04
CA ALA A 47 7.82 8.22 20.79
C ALA A 47 7.57 7.79 22.25
N SER A 48 7.22 6.52 22.49
CA SER A 48 7.07 5.98 23.85
C SER A 48 8.38 6.05 24.64
N GLU A 49 9.50 5.67 24.02
CA GLU A 49 10.83 5.78 24.63
C GLU A 49 11.22 7.24 24.93
N ALA A 50 10.93 8.17 24.02
CA ALA A 50 11.23 9.59 24.18
C ALA A 50 10.40 10.26 25.29
N GLN A 51 9.15 9.81 25.55
CA GLN A 51 8.38 10.24 26.72
C GLN A 51 9.09 9.86 28.01
N GLN A 52 9.55 8.60 28.11
CA GLN A 52 10.19 8.10 29.33
C GLN A 52 11.49 8.85 29.66
N GLN A 53 12.21 9.33 28.64
CA GLN A 53 13.45 10.09 28.81
C GLN A 53 13.24 11.61 28.91
N SER A 54 11.99 12.10 28.97
CA SER A 54 11.66 13.54 28.97
C SER A 54 12.30 14.34 27.81
N ARG A 55 12.55 13.69 26.66
CA ARG A 55 13.15 14.31 25.48
C ARG A 55 12.07 14.82 24.53
N THR A 56 11.55 16.01 24.81
CA THR A 56 10.40 16.61 24.10
C THR A 56 10.61 16.77 22.59
N VAL A 57 11.82 17.10 22.14
CA VAL A 57 12.12 17.28 20.70
C VAL A 57 12.07 15.96 19.94
N ALA A 58 12.59 14.88 20.52
CA ALA A 58 12.53 13.55 19.91
C ALA A 58 11.09 13.02 19.89
N LEU A 59 10.31 13.30 20.94
CA LEU A 59 8.90 12.94 21.02
C LEU A 59 8.09 13.49 19.84
N VAL A 60 8.23 14.79 19.58
CA VAL A 60 7.48 15.47 18.52
C VAL A 60 7.90 14.96 17.15
N GLY A 61 9.20 14.73 16.93
CA GLY A 61 9.72 14.19 15.67
C GLY A 61 9.19 12.80 15.34
N TYR A 62 9.25 11.86 16.28
CA TYR A 62 8.77 10.49 16.08
C TYR A 62 7.23 10.40 16.03
N GLY A 63 6.54 11.23 16.81
CA GLY A 63 5.09 11.35 16.73
C GLY A 63 4.61 11.88 15.38
N ALA A 64 5.25 12.93 14.85
CA ALA A 64 4.93 13.47 13.53
C ALA A 64 5.18 12.43 12.41
N LEU A 65 6.27 11.68 12.48
CA LEU A 65 6.55 10.61 11.53
C LEU A 65 5.46 9.53 11.53
N ALA A 66 5.00 9.11 12.72
CA ALA A 66 3.92 8.15 12.85
C ALA A 66 2.61 8.67 12.23
N ILE A 67 2.26 9.94 12.49
CA ILE A 67 1.06 10.57 11.92
C ILE A 67 1.14 10.63 10.39
N VAL A 68 2.29 11.04 9.83
CA VAL A 68 2.48 11.10 8.37
C VAL A 68 2.36 9.70 7.77
N ALA A 69 2.96 8.68 8.38
CA ALA A 69 2.87 7.31 7.88
C ALA A 69 1.42 6.77 7.92
N VAL A 70 0.66 7.06 8.98
CA VAL A 70 -0.78 6.73 9.04
C VAL A 70 -1.56 7.47 7.96
N ALA A 71 -1.30 8.76 7.76
CA ALA A 71 -1.96 9.56 6.74
C ALA A 71 -1.70 9.00 5.33
N VAL A 72 -0.48 8.53 5.04
CA VAL A 72 -0.15 7.87 3.78
C VAL A 72 -0.95 6.57 3.61
N CYS A 73 -1.05 5.73 4.64
CA CYS A 73 -1.87 4.52 4.59
C CYS A 73 -3.35 4.83 4.30
N ILE A 74 -3.93 5.79 5.02
CA ILE A 74 -5.33 6.21 4.82
C ILE A 74 -5.51 6.77 3.40
N GLY A 75 -4.59 7.62 2.95
CA GLY A 75 -4.60 8.19 1.60
C GLY A 75 -4.55 7.11 0.51
N ALA A 76 -3.70 6.11 0.67
CA ALA A 76 -3.61 4.98 -0.27
C ALA A 76 -4.91 4.18 -0.34
N VAL A 77 -5.55 3.91 0.80
CA VAL A 77 -6.84 3.21 0.84
C VAL A 77 -7.94 4.04 0.18
N ILE A 78 -8.05 5.32 0.52
CA ILE A 78 -9.06 6.21 -0.09
C ILE A 78 -8.85 6.31 -1.60
N PHE A 79 -7.60 6.47 -2.04
CA PHE A 79 -7.26 6.54 -3.46
C PHE A 79 -7.71 5.26 -4.19
N GLY A 80 -7.38 4.08 -3.65
CA GLY A 80 -7.79 2.80 -4.21
C GLY A 80 -9.32 2.62 -4.28
N VAL A 81 -10.03 2.97 -3.20
CA VAL A 81 -11.50 2.90 -3.17
C VAL A 81 -12.11 3.90 -4.15
N SER A 82 -11.62 5.14 -4.20
CA SER A 82 -12.15 6.16 -5.12
C SER A 82 -11.96 5.77 -6.58
N THR A 83 -10.82 5.16 -6.93
CA THR A 83 -10.55 4.70 -8.30
C THR A 83 -11.39 3.49 -8.67
N MET A 84 -11.76 2.62 -7.72
CA MET A 84 -12.76 1.57 -7.97
C MET A 84 -14.17 2.13 -8.16
N LEU A 85 -14.55 3.16 -7.41
CA LEU A 85 -15.91 3.72 -7.46
C LEU A 85 -16.13 4.69 -8.63
N THR A 86 -15.06 5.28 -9.15
CA THR A 86 -15.12 6.31 -10.22
C THR A 86 -14.82 5.72 -11.61
N LYS A 87 -14.54 4.42 -11.71
CA LYS A 87 -14.30 3.70 -12.97
C LYS A 87 -15.49 2.85 -13.38
#